data_AF-A0A9W3X695-F1
#
_entry.id   AF-A0A9W3X695-F1
#
_cell.length_a   1.000
_cell.length_b   1.000
_cell.length_c   1.000
_cell.angle_alpha   90.00
_cell.angle_beta   90.00
_cell.angle_gamma   90.00
#
_symmetry.space_group_name_H-M   'P 1'
#
loop_
_entity.id
_entity.type
_entity.pdbx_description
1 polymer ?
#
loop_
_entity_poly.entity_id
_entity_poly.type
_entity_poly.pdbx_seq_one_letter_code
_entity_poly.pdbx_strand_id
1 'polypeptide(L)'
;MNNLNKVTFEGNPEDGTKLTLNDLDVIGQALVERNPKYAVPYFNAKEIKNMDAAVTKDAQTGKTETLEIWDSWPVQDPITGYVSNYKGYQLVIAMMGMPKKNDNHIYLLYNKYNDNNFSHWRNAGSIFGYEETPDLQEWSGSAIVNKDDSIQLFYTRNDTSNGKINDQQLATANLKLRVDNNGVSIVSVDNDHVIFIGDSKKYQTYDQFANGINRNKDNYTLRDPHVVEEENGDRYLVFEANTGSDNYQGDNQVYNWTNYGGNDKFNVRNFLDYFDNDNDKALASAANGALGILKLSGEQNNPVVEPENVYSPLVTSLMVSDEMERPDVVKVGNKYYLFSATRLSRGTKGRITQLANKTVGDNVAMIGFVSDHLTHGYVPLNGSGVVLTASVPSNWRTATYSYYAVPIEGKEDQLLITAYMTNRGEVAGKGNNSTWSPSFLLQLNPDNTTTVLAKLTNQGVWVWNDNSENDNMKGTIKRDSQNSAGLYEEWGKVVDWDVIDKHNLKTQKSANSNPDSSSSAVPEVATVSDDQSKSLVKKNTQLNATQSKLPKAGAKNDVAAVILGAVSSMLGAIGLAGASKRKRKN
;
A
#
# COMPACT_ATOMS: atom_id res chain seq x y z
N MET A 1 -19.76 -10.51 29.40
CA MET A 1 -21.03 -9.76 29.31
C MET A 1 -20.83 -8.27 29.14
N ASN A 2 -20.09 -7.57 30.01
CA ASN A 2 -19.90 -6.11 29.89
C ASN A 2 -19.33 -5.66 28.54
N ASN A 3 -18.36 -6.39 27.96
CA ASN A 3 -17.80 -6.07 26.64
C ASN A 3 -18.81 -6.36 25.50
N LEU A 4 -19.53 -7.48 25.58
CA LEU A 4 -20.55 -7.83 24.59
C LEU A 4 -21.68 -6.79 24.51
N ASN A 5 -22.07 -6.18 25.64
CA ASN A 5 -23.09 -5.14 25.68
C ASN A 5 -22.68 -3.82 24.99
N LYS A 6 -21.39 -3.66 24.65
CA LYS A 6 -20.88 -2.49 23.93
C LYS A 6 -20.85 -2.68 22.41
N VAL A 7 -21.10 -3.90 21.93
CA VAL A 7 -21.04 -4.23 20.50
C VAL A 7 -22.10 -3.44 19.73
N THR A 8 -21.68 -2.81 18.65
CA THR A 8 -22.55 -2.11 17.70
C THR A 8 -22.66 -2.92 16.41
N PHE A 9 -23.83 -2.88 15.77
CA PHE A 9 -24.13 -3.64 14.55
C PHE A 9 -24.35 -2.76 13.33
N GLU A 10 -24.40 -1.44 13.51
CA GLU A 10 -24.60 -0.48 12.44
C GLU A 10 -23.27 -0.14 11.77
N GLY A 11 -23.23 -0.23 10.44
CA GLY A 11 -22.12 0.25 9.64
C GLY A 11 -22.19 1.78 9.47
N ASN A 12 -21.04 2.40 9.20
CA ASN A 12 -21.01 3.81 8.79
C ASN A 12 -21.08 3.88 7.25
N PRO A 13 -22.09 4.55 6.67
CA PRO A 13 -22.25 4.64 5.22
C PRO A 13 -21.11 5.38 4.51
N GLU A 14 -20.24 6.08 5.24
CA GLU A 14 -19.12 6.86 4.68
C GLU A 14 -17.79 6.07 4.55
N ASP A 15 -17.77 4.78 4.89
CA ASP A 15 -16.54 3.96 5.01
C ASP A 15 -16.05 3.30 3.72
N GLY A 16 -16.76 3.51 2.60
CA GLY A 16 -16.53 2.72 1.39
C GLY A 16 -16.66 1.21 1.65
N THR A 17 -15.85 0.42 0.95
CA THR A 17 -15.78 -1.04 1.13
C THR A 17 -14.90 -1.37 2.32
N LYS A 18 -15.29 -2.32 3.17
CA LYS A 18 -14.44 -2.76 4.29
C LYS A 18 -13.58 -3.97 3.90
N LEU A 19 -12.28 -3.89 4.12
CA LEU A 19 -11.43 -5.07 4.29
C LEU A 19 -11.63 -5.57 5.72
N THR A 20 -12.33 -6.68 5.89
CA THR A 20 -12.73 -7.17 7.23
C THR A 20 -11.69 -8.10 7.84
N LEU A 21 -11.83 -8.39 9.14
CA LEU A 21 -10.94 -9.33 9.84
C LEU A 21 -11.03 -10.76 9.25
N ASN A 22 -12.21 -11.17 8.81
CA ASN A 22 -12.40 -12.44 8.11
C ASN A 22 -11.68 -12.46 6.77
N ASP A 23 -11.67 -11.35 6.03
CA ASP A 23 -10.96 -11.23 4.76
C ASP A 23 -9.44 -11.39 4.96
N LEU A 24 -8.88 -10.69 5.96
CA LEU A 24 -7.47 -10.82 6.34
C LEU A 24 -7.11 -12.26 6.72
N ASP A 25 -8.01 -12.97 7.41
CA ASP A 25 -7.81 -14.38 7.75
C ASP A 25 -7.79 -15.27 6.50
N VAL A 26 -8.71 -15.06 5.56
CA VAL A 26 -8.77 -15.82 4.30
C VAL A 26 -7.54 -15.55 3.44
N ILE A 27 -7.08 -14.30 3.34
CA ILE A 27 -5.83 -13.93 2.66
C ILE A 27 -4.65 -14.68 3.29
N GLY A 28 -4.54 -14.66 4.62
CA GLY A 28 -3.47 -15.34 5.34
C GLY A 28 -3.52 -16.86 5.21
N GLN A 29 -4.71 -17.47 5.21
CA GLN A 29 -4.88 -18.90 4.95
C GLN A 29 -4.45 -19.27 3.54
N ALA A 30 -4.87 -18.50 2.54
CA ALA A 30 -4.48 -18.71 1.14
C ALA A 30 -2.95 -18.66 0.95
N LEU A 31 -2.27 -17.75 1.66
CA LEU A 31 -0.81 -17.66 1.68
C LEU A 31 -0.18 -18.90 2.33
N VAL A 32 -0.65 -19.30 3.52
CA VAL A 32 -0.13 -20.47 4.24
C VAL A 32 -0.29 -21.76 3.42
N GLU A 33 -1.42 -21.91 2.73
CA GLU A 33 -1.72 -23.04 1.86
C GLU A 33 -0.94 -23.01 0.54
N ARG A 34 -0.29 -21.87 0.21
CA ARG A 34 0.29 -21.59 -1.11
C ARG A 34 -0.70 -21.90 -2.23
N ASN A 35 -1.91 -21.37 -2.11
CA ASN A 35 -2.98 -21.65 -3.07
C ASN A 35 -2.52 -21.28 -4.49
N PRO A 36 -2.51 -22.23 -5.45
CA PRO A 36 -1.92 -22.01 -6.77
C PRO A 36 -2.66 -20.95 -7.61
N LYS A 37 -3.88 -20.55 -7.21
CA LYS A 37 -4.58 -19.43 -7.84
C LYS A 37 -3.93 -18.07 -7.54
N TYR A 38 -3.28 -17.94 -6.39
CA TYR A 38 -2.84 -16.64 -5.85
C TYR A 38 -1.33 -16.61 -5.55
N ALA A 39 -0.70 -17.76 -5.38
CA ALA A 39 0.73 -17.83 -5.09
C ALA A 39 1.55 -17.20 -6.22
N VAL A 40 2.40 -16.24 -5.87
CA VAL A 40 3.37 -15.64 -6.80
C VAL A 40 4.21 -16.77 -7.41
N PRO A 41 4.42 -16.80 -8.75
CA PRO A 41 5.19 -17.87 -9.38
C PRO A 41 6.61 -17.97 -8.81
N TYR A 42 7.17 -19.18 -8.81
CA TYR A 42 8.57 -19.33 -8.51
C TYR A 42 9.43 -18.78 -9.65
N PHE A 43 10.47 -18.03 -9.30
CA PHE A 43 11.44 -17.46 -10.24
C PHE A 43 12.77 -18.22 -10.18
N ASN A 44 13.48 -18.34 -11.31
CA ASN A 44 14.80 -18.96 -11.34
C ASN A 44 15.85 -18.01 -10.72
N ALA A 45 16.30 -18.31 -9.49
CA ALA A 45 17.17 -17.41 -8.72
C ALA A 45 18.51 -17.11 -9.42
N LYS A 46 19.02 -18.03 -10.25
CA LYS A 46 20.29 -17.86 -10.97
C LYS A 46 20.22 -16.85 -12.10
N GLU A 47 19.02 -16.57 -12.62
CA GLU A 47 18.82 -15.60 -13.69
C GLU A 47 18.65 -14.16 -13.18
N ILE A 48 18.48 -13.99 -11.86
CA ILE A 48 18.17 -12.68 -11.26
C ILE A 48 19.44 -11.85 -11.09
N LYS A 49 19.50 -10.75 -11.83
CA LYS A 49 20.64 -9.82 -11.86
C LYS A 49 20.27 -8.49 -11.20
N ASN A 50 21.27 -7.82 -10.64
CA ASN A 50 21.12 -6.40 -10.31
C ASN A 50 20.94 -5.60 -11.59
N MET A 51 20.36 -4.41 -11.48
CA MET A 51 20.14 -3.55 -12.63
C MET A 51 21.42 -2.80 -13.00
N ASP A 52 21.90 -2.93 -14.23
CA ASP A 52 23.09 -2.21 -14.70
C ASP A 52 22.91 -0.69 -14.59
N ALA A 53 21.71 -0.20 -14.85
CA ALA A 53 21.34 1.22 -14.72
C ALA A 53 21.28 1.74 -13.26
N ALA A 54 21.43 0.86 -12.27
CA ALA A 54 21.54 1.24 -10.86
C ALA A 54 22.98 1.55 -10.43
N VAL A 55 23.97 1.33 -11.30
CA VAL A 55 25.30 1.95 -11.14
C VAL A 55 25.23 3.36 -11.73
N THR A 56 24.87 4.32 -10.89
CA THR A 56 24.52 5.69 -11.32
C THR A 56 24.94 6.72 -10.28
N LYS A 57 24.80 8.00 -10.61
CA LYS A 57 25.06 9.09 -9.66
C LYS A 57 23.98 9.09 -8.58
N ASP A 58 24.41 8.95 -7.34
CA ASP A 58 23.57 9.00 -6.15
C ASP A 58 23.10 10.44 -5.83
N ALA A 59 21.85 10.59 -5.41
CA ALA A 59 21.18 11.87 -5.21
C ALA A 59 21.71 12.63 -3.98
N GLN A 60 22.13 11.92 -2.93
CA GLN A 60 22.63 12.54 -1.71
C GLN A 60 24.12 12.86 -1.76
N THR A 61 24.92 12.00 -2.39
CA THR A 61 26.39 12.12 -2.42
C THR A 61 26.93 12.79 -3.68
N GLY A 62 26.14 12.79 -4.76
CA GLY A 62 26.55 13.29 -6.06
C GLY A 62 27.67 12.48 -6.73
N LYS A 63 27.92 11.24 -6.31
CA LYS A 63 28.96 10.35 -6.88
C LYS A 63 28.33 9.13 -7.52
N THR A 64 29.05 8.49 -8.45
CA THR A 64 28.61 7.20 -9.00
C THR A 64 28.75 6.12 -7.94
N GLU A 65 27.63 5.54 -7.55
CA GLU A 65 27.52 4.48 -6.54
C GLU A 65 26.74 3.29 -7.13
N THR A 66 26.69 2.18 -6.40
CA THR A 66 25.79 1.05 -6.72
C THR A 66 24.53 1.16 -5.89
N LEU A 67 23.44 1.58 -6.51
CA LEU A 67 22.13 1.69 -5.86
C LEU A 67 21.39 0.35 -5.92
N GLU A 68 20.39 0.22 -5.06
CA GLU A 68 19.29 -0.71 -5.26
C GLU A 68 18.03 0.04 -5.72
N ILE A 69 17.10 -0.68 -6.35
CA ILE A 69 15.87 -0.12 -6.93
C ILE A 69 14.68 -0.94 -6.44
N TRP A 70 13.60 -0.27 -6.01
CA TRP A 70 12.41 -0.93 -5.49
C TRP A 70 11.15 -0.43 -6.19
N ASP A 71 10.24 0.19 -5.47
CA ASP A 71 8.97 0.74 -5.95
C ASP A 71 9.17 1.55 -7.22
N SER A 72 8.46 1.16 -8.27
CA SER A 72 8.61 1.72 -9.61
C SER A 72 7.27 1.78 -10.32
N TRP A 73 7.09 2.75 -11.22
CA TRP A 73 5.86 2.93 -11.98
C TRP A 73 6.16 3.46 -13.39
N PRO A 74 5.45 2.97 -14.41
CA PRO A 74 5.62 3.48 -15.76
C PRO A 74 5.06 4.90 -15.87
N VAL A 75 5.57 5.66 -16.84
CA VAL A 75 4.79 6.76 -17.39
C VAL A 75 3.71 6.13 -18.27
N GLN A 76 2.46 6.38 -17.92
CA GLN A 76 1.31 5.73 -18.54
C GLN A 76 0.36 6.71 -19.22
N ASP A 77 -0.46 6.17 -20.12
CA ASP A 77 -1.62 6.87 -20.64
C ASP A 77 -2.64 7.04 -19.49
N PRO A 78 -3.18 8.25 -19.27
CA PRO A 78 -3.97 8.53 -18.09
C PRO A 78 -5.35 7.88 -18.10
N ILE A 79 -5.89 7.51 -19.27
CA ILE A 79 -7.24 6.93 -19.41
C ILE A 79 -7.19 5.40 -19.39
N THR A 80 -6.26 4.82 -20.14
CA THR A 80 -6.15 3.37 -20.35
C THR A 80 -5.21 2.70 -19.37
N GLY A 81 -4.27 3.44 -18.77
CA GLY A 81 -3.18 2.91 -17.95
C GLY A 81 -2.09 2.19 -18.75
N TYR A 82 -2.16 2.16 -20.09
CA TYR A 82 -1.10 1.56 -20.90
C TYR A 82 0.20 2.33 -20.73
N VAL A 83 1.34 1.61 -20.72
CA VAL A 83 2.65 2.25 -20.74
C VAL A 83 2.76 3.13 -21.99
N SER A 84 3.11 4.41 -21.79
CA SER A 84 3.18 5.38 -22.87
C SER A 84 4.41 5.16 -23.75
N ASN A 85 4.21 5.24 -25.08
CA ASN A 85 5.30 5.34 -26.04
C ASN A 85 5.73 6.80 -26.19
N TYR A 86 6.62 7.25 -25.29
CA TYR A 86 7.14 8.61 -25.29
C TYR A 86 8.29 8.74 -26.29
N LYS A 87 7.97 9.20 -27.51
CA LYS A 87 8.96 9.45 -28.59
C LYS A 87 9.85 8.22 -28.91
N GLY A 88 9.27 7.03 -28.90
CA GLY A 88 9.98 5.76 -29.16
C GLY A 88 10.59 5.10 -27.92
N TYR A 89 10.33 5.63 -26.72
CA TYR A 89 10.80 5.11 -25.45
C TYR A 89 9.65 4.74 -24.52
N GLN A 90 9.87 3.72 -23.70
CA GLN A 90 9.12 3.49 -22.46
C GLN A 90 9.89 4.14 -21.31
N LEU A 91 9.17 4.83 -20.44
CA LEU A 91 9.72 5.55 -19.29
C LEU A 91 9.19 4.92 -18.00
N VAL A 92 10.05 4.79 -17.00
CA VAL A 92 9.68 4.30 -15.67
C VAL A 92 10.36 5.18 -14.63
N ILE A 93 9.61 5.60 -13.62
CA ILE A 93 10.15 6.30 -12.47
C ILE A 93 10.25 5.30 -11.32
N ALA A 94 11.34 5.36 -10.57
CA ALA A 94 11.59 4.41 -9.50
C ALA A 94 12.27 5.05 -8.31
N MET A 95 11.94 4.56 -7.12
CA MET A 95 12.74 4.82 -5.93
C MET A 95 14.06 4.05 -6.01
N MET A 96 15.17 4.76 -5.80
CA MET A 96 16.51 4.18 -5.77
C MET A 96 17.33 4.80 -4.63
N GLY A 97 18.31 4.06 -4.14
CA GLY A 97 19.23 4.53 -3.10
C GLY A 97 20.28 3.49 -2.75
N MET A 98 21.30 3.90 -2.02
CA MET A 98 22.35 3.00 -1.55
C MET A 98 21.79 1.99 -0.54
N PRO A 99 22.13 0.69 -0.67
CA PRO A 99 21.73 -0.30 0.31
C PRO A 99 22.16 0.09 1.73
N LYS A 100 21.29 -0.18 2.72
CA LYS A 100 21.52 0.09 4.15
C LYS A 100 21.70 1.57 4.51
N LYS A 101 21.27 2.48 3.63
CA LYS A 101 21.23 3.92 3.89
C LYS A 101 19.78 4.40 3.95
N ASN A 102 19.55 5.47 4.71
CA ASN A 102 18.33 6.25 4.57
C ASN A 102 18.53 7.14 3.34
N ASP A 103 18.08 6.66 2.20
CA ASP A 103 18.41 7.18 0.88
C ASP A 103 17.23 6.83 -0.03
N ASN A 104 16.26 7.73 -0.12
CA ASN A 104 14.95 7.44 -0.72
C ASN A 104 14.60 8.59 -1.66
N HIS A 105 15.08 8.46 -2.87
CA HIS A 105 14.94 9.46 -3.92
C HIS A 105 14.46 8.79 -5.20
N ILE A 106 13.81 9.56 -6.06
CA ILE A 106 13.21 9.03 -7.29
C ILE A 106 14.04 9.39 -8.54
N TYR A 107 14.15 8.41 -9.41
CA TYR A 107 14.97 8.46 -10.62
C TYR A 107 14.12 8.16 -11.84
N LEU A 108 14.48 8.78 -12.98
CA LEU A 108 13.87 8.45 -14.27
C LEU A 108 14.73 7.41 -14.99
N LEU A 109 14.12 6.29 -15.35
CA LEU A 109 14.69 5.23 -16.17
C LEU A 109 13.99 5.16 -17.52
N TYR A 110 14.72 4.75 -18.56
CA TYR A 110 14.17 4.63 -19.91
C TYR A 110 14.76 3.45 -20.68
N ASN A 111 13.94 2.90 -21.57
CA ASN A 111 14.34 1.91 -22.57
C ASN A 111 13.56 2.16 -23.88
N LYS A 112 13.99 1.57 -25.00
CA LYS A 112 13.19 1.60 -26.23
C LYS A 112 11.83 0.94 -25.98
N TYR A 113 10.77 1.53 -26.52
CA TYR A 113 9.42 0.98 -26.37
C TYR A 113 9.38 -0.44 -26.95
N ASN A 114 8.74 -1.39 -26.26
CA ASN A 114 8.72 -2.83 -26.57
C ASN A 114 10.06 -3.60 -26.49
N ASP A 115 11.14 -2.97 -26.01
CA ASP A 115 12.39 -3.70 -25.75
C ASP A 115 12.32 -4.43 -24.40
N ASN A 116 12.41 -5.76 -24.45
CA ASN A 116 12.32 -6.64 -23.29
C ASN A 116 13.70 -6.95 -22.66
N ASN A 117 14.79 -6.39 -23.16
CA ASN A 117 16.12 -6.67 -22.63
C ASN A 117 16.44 -5.80 -21.42
N PHE A 118 16.59 -6.44 -20.25
CA PHE A 118 16.86 -5.77 -18.98
C PHE A 118 18.15 -4.91 -18.99
N SER A 119 19.20 -5.34 -19.70
CA SER A 119 20.46 -4.59 -19.75
C SER A 119 20.42 -3.34 -20.65
N HIS A 120 19.32 -3.13 -21.38
CA HIS A 120 19.14 -1.97 -22.24
C HIS A 120 18.56 -0.77 -21.51
N TRP A 121 18.00 -0.96 -20.31
CA TRP A 121 17.56 0.16 -19.48
C TRP A 121 18.72 1.12 -19.18
N ARG A 122 18.40 2.41 -19.18
CA ARG A 122 19.31 3.51 -18.86
C ARG A 122 18.69 4.39 -17.80
N ASN A 123 19.55 5.11 -17.08
CA ASN A 123 19.15 6.02 -16.01
C ASN A 123 19.38 7.46 -16.46
N ALA A 124 18.35 8.29 -16.44
CA ALA A 124 18.41 9.71 -16.77
C ALA A 124 18.81 10.60 -15.58
N GLY A 125 18.92 10.03 -14.37
CA GLY A 125 19.33 10.69 -13.14
C GLY A 125 18.21 10.82 -12.12
N SER A 126 18.56 11.33 -10.93
CA SER A 126 17.58 11.76 -9.93
C SER A 126 16.75 12.91 -10.50
N ILE A 127 15.44 12.87 -10.26
CA ILE A 127 14.49 13.84 -10.81
C ILE A 127 14.73 15.23 -10.24
N PHE A 128 14.98 15.34 -8.94
CA PHE A 128 15.10 16.61 -8.22
C PHE A 128 16.56 17.04 -7.96
N GLY A 129 17.53 16.27 -8.42
CA GLY A 129 18.93 16.67 -8.49
C GLY A 129 19.87 15.84 -7.62
N TYR A 130 20.99 16.45 -7.21
CA TYR A 130 22.10 15.73 -6.55
C TYR A 130 22.59 16.41 -5.27
N GLU A 131 21.73 17.22 -4.66
CA GLU A 131 21.96 17.89 -3.37
C GLU A 131 20.88 17.49 -2.36
N GLU A 132 20.30 16.31 -2.55
CA GLU A 132 19.21 15.81 -1.71
C GLU A 132 19.71 15.36 -0.34
N THR A 133 18.79 15.25 0.60
CA THR A 133 19.14 14.97 2.01
C THR A 133 18.31 13.82 2.55
N PRO A 134 18.78 13.11 3.59
CA PRO A 134 18.01 12.03 4.20
C PRO A 134 16.69 12.51 4.85
N ASP A 135 16.54 13.81 5.11
CA ASP A 135 15.39 14.39 5.81
C ASP A 135 14.22 14.70 4.88
N LEU A 136 14.49 15.05 3.63
CA LEU A 136 13.47 15.32 2.61
C LEU A 136 13.60 14.24 1.54
N GLN A 137 12.58 13.40 1.48
CA GLN A 137 12.58 12.19 0.67
C GLN A 137 11.46 12.23 -0.36
N GLU A 138 11.67 11.54 -1.47
CA GLU A 138 10.68 11.30 -2.50
C GLU A 138 10.33 9.82 -2.53
N TRP A 139 9.06 9.56 -2.32
CA TRP A 139 8.46 8.25 -2.23
C TRP A 139 7.52 8.01 -3.41
N SER A 140 6.96 6.81 -3.46
CA SER A 140 6.16 6.30 -4.56
C SER A 140 5.00 7.20 -5.00
N GLY A 141 4.56 6.98 -6.25
CA GLY A 141 3.38 7.60 -6.84
C GLY A 141 3.15 7.08 -8.26
N SER A 142 2.80 7.97 -9.19
CA SER A 142 2.45 7.65 -10.57
C SER A 142 2.85 8.77 -11.53
N ALA A 143 2.87 8.50 -12.84
CA ALA A 143 3.21 9.51 -13.83
C ALA A 143 2.46 9.32 -15.15
N ILE A 144 2.09 10.43 -15.80
CA ILE A 144 1.37 10.44 -17.08
C ILE A 144 2.00 11.43 -18.07
N VAL A 145 1.72 11.24 -19.36
CA VAL A 145 2.05 12.22 -20.39
C VAL A 145 0.93 13.27 -20.47
N ASN A 146 1.28 14.53 -20.35
CA ASN A 146 0.36 15.65 -20.54
C ASN A 146 0.11 15.93 -22.03
N LYS A 147 -0.96 16.68 -22.33
CA LYS A 147 -1.27 17.13 -23.71
C LYS A 147 -0.19 18.00 -24.34
N ASP A 148 0.60 18.69 -23.52
CA ASP A 148 1.74 19.50 -23.94
C ASP A 148 3.05 18.70 -24.02
N ASP A 149 2.98 17.37 -23.94
CA ASP A 149 4.10 16.43 -24.05
C ASP A 149 5.11 16.51 -22.88
N SER A 150 4.77 17.25 -21.81
CA SER A 150 5.46 17.15 -20.51
C SER A 150 5.02 15.90 -19.75
N ILE A 151 5.81 15.46 -18.77
CA ILE A 151 5.42 14.37 -17.87
C ILE A 151 4.86 14.98 -16.59
N GLN A 152 3.61 14.67 -16.25
CA GLN A 152 3.10 14.96 -14.91
C GLN A 152 3.48 13.83 -13.97
N LEU A 153 4.24 14.17 -12.94
CA LEU A 153 4.61 13.29 -11.85
C LEU A 153 3.70 13.58 -10.65
N PHE A 154 3.14 12.54 -10.06
CA PHE A 154 2.58 12.55 -8.72
C PHE A 154 3.44 11.65 -7.86
N TYR A 155 3.83 12.14 -6.68
CA TYR A 155 4.75 11.43 -5.81
C TYR A 155 4.46 11.78 -4.36
N THR A 156 5.08 11.05 -3.46
CA THR A 156 4.96 11.32 -2.04
C THR A 156 6.17 12.12 -1.59
N ARG A 157 5.95 13.36 -1.13
CA ARG A 157 6.97 14.11 -0.41
C ARG A 157 6.94 13.69 1.04
N ASN A 158 8.08 13.30 1.57
CA ASN A 158 8.16 12.86 2.96
C ASN A 158 9.22 13.65 3.74
N ASP A 159 8.79 14.28 4.83
CA ASP A 159 9.63 15.08 5.72
C ASP A 159 9.91 14.34 7.05
N THR A 160 11.18 14.10 7.35
CA THR A 160 11.67 13.58 8.65
C THR A 160 12.52 14.59 9.41
N SER A 161 12.60 15.83 8.94
CA SER A 161 13.34 16.90 9.61
C SER A 161 12.79 17.16 11.01
N ASN A 162 13.63 17.73 11.88
CA ASN A 162 13.24 18.15 13.23
C ASN A 162 12.62 17.03 14.10
N GLY A 163 12.94 15.77 13.81
CA GLY A 163 12.44 14.61 14.55
C GLY A 163 11.00 14.21 14.19
N LYS A 164 10.47 14.70 13.07
CA LYS A 164 9.20 14.22 12.52
C LYS A 164 9.29 12.74 12.18
N ILE A 165 8.20 12.02 12.41
CA ILE A 165 8.07 10.61 12.02
C ILE A 165 7.28 10.59 10.71
N ASN A 166 7.98 10.81 9.60
CA ASN A 166 7.46 10.54 8.26
C ASN A 166 6.20 11.34 7.93
N ASP A 167 6.34 12.66 7.96
CA ASP A 167 5.30 13.59 7.52
C ASP A 167 5.17 13.48 5.99
N GLN A 168 4.36 12.51 5.58
CA GLN A 168 4.03 12.17 4.20
C GLN A 168 2.95 13.10 3.66
N GLN A 169 3.15 13.55 2.44
CA GLN A 169 2.32 14.54 1.74
C GLN A 169 2.22 14.15 0.26
N LEU A 170 1.03 14.25 -0.31
CA LEU A 170 0.87 14.06 -1.75
C LEU A 170 1.39 15.30 -2.47
N ALA A 171 2.31 15.11 -3.41
CA ALA A 171 2.96 16.18 -4.15
C ALA A 171 2.93 15.89 -5.66
N THR A 172 3.21 16.93 -6.44
CA THR A 172 3.26 16.86 -7.89
C THR A 172 4.38 17.72 -8.45
N ALA A 173 4.91 17.34 -9.60
CA ALA A 173 5.85 18.14 -10.36
C ALA A 173 5.66 17.89 -11.87
N ASN A 174 6.02 18.88 -12.69
CA ASN A 174 5.97 18.79 -14.14
C ASN A 174 7.38 18.65 -14.73
N LEU A 175 7.65 17.54 -15.41
CA LEU A 175 8.97 17.25 -15.97
C LEU A 175 8.99 17.57 -17.46
N LYS A 176 9.96 18.39 -17.88
CA LYS A 176 10.27 18.60 -19.29
C LYS A 176 11.46 17.74 -19.67
N LEU A 177 11.27 16.87 -20.66
CA LEU A 177 12.28 15.93 -21.12
C LEU A 177 12.77 16.28 -22.53
N ARG A 178 14.07 16.13 -22.77
CA ARG A 178 14.67 16.13 -24.11
C ARG A 178 14.92 14.69 -24.54
N VAL A 179 14.57 14.38 -25.78
CA VAL A 179 14.89 13.12 -26.45
C VAL A 179 15.75 13.45 -27.67
N ASP A 180 16.97 12.93 -27.71
CA ASP A 180 17.90 13.13 -28.82
C ASP A 180 18.72 11.84 -29.07
N ASN A 181 19.75 11.92 -29.92
CA ASN A 181 20.58 10.77 -30.27
C ASN A 181 21.32 10.13 -29.07
N ASN A 182 21.41 10.85 -27.94
CA ASN A 182 22.02 10.35 -26.70
C ASN A 182 21.01 9.72 -25.73
N GLY A 183 19.71 9.68 -26.09
CA GLY A 183 18.64 9.11 -25.28
C GLY A 183 17.75 10.18 -24.65
N VAL A 184 17.27 9.91 -23.43
CA VAL A 184 16.34 10.75 -22.68
C VAL A 184 17.08 11.48 -21.57
N SER A 185 16.84 12.79 -21.40
CA SER A 185 17.39 13.61 -20.32
C SER A 185 16.35 14.56 -19.73
N ILE A 186 16.41 14.77 -18.42
CA ILE A 186 15.59 15.76 -17.70
C ILE A 186 16.13 17.17 -18.00
N VAL A 187 15.28 18.06 -18.48
CA VAL A 187 15.64 19.45 -18.82
C VAL A 187 15.27 20.39 -17.68
N SER A 188 14.05 20.25 -17.15
CA SER A 188 13.60 21.00 -15.98
C SER A 188 12.52 20.24 -15.23
N VAL A 189 12.40 20.59 -13.96
CA VAL A 189 11.31 20.23 -13.06
C VAL A 189 10.62 21.54 -12.69
N ASP A 190 9.40 21.70 -13.18
CA ASP A 190 8.59 22.90 -13.00
C ASP A 190 7.40 22.56 -12.08
N ASN A 191 6.79 23.57 -11.45
CA ASN A 191 5.56 23.43 -10.65
C ASN A 191 5.61 22.34 -9.55
N ASP A 192 6.79 22.10 -8.95
CA ASP A 192 6.92 21.23 -7.77
C ASP A 192 6.16 21.84 -6.56
N HIS A 193 5.13 21.15 -6.08
CA HIS A 193 4.39 21.54 -4.89
C HIS A 193 3.57 20.40 -4.27
N VAL A 194 3.22 20.58 -2.99
CA VAL A 194 2.29 19.71 -2.24
C VAL A 194 0.85 20.03 -2.64
N ILE A 195 0.05 19.00 -2.89
CA ILE A 195 -1.35 19.10 -3.29
C ILE A 195 -2.33 18.62 -2.21
N PHE A 196 -1.91 17.75 -1.29
CA PHE A 196 -2.78 17.25 -0.21
C PHE A 196 -1.99 16.78 1.02
N ILE A 197 -2.50 17.09 2.21
CA ILE A 197 -1.89 16.78 3.52
C ILE A 197 -2.88 16.09 4.50
N GLY A 198 -4.00 15.58 4.00
CA GLY A 198 -5.14 15.15 4.80
C GLY A 198 -6.11 16.30 5.11
N ASP A 199 -7.40 16.00 5.29
CA ASP A 199 -8.46 16.99 5.59
C ASP A 199 -8.96 16.90 7.04
N SER A 200 -8.38 16.01 7.85
CA SER A 200 -8.71 15.69 9.24
C SER A 200 -10.07 15.02 9.48
N LYS A 201 -10.92 14.97 8.45
CA LYS A 201 -12.28 14.42 8.50
C LYS A 201 -12.37 13.09 7.80
N LYS A 202 -12.09 13.05 6.49
CA LYS A 202 -12.09 11.81 5.73
C LYS A 202 -10.75 11.10 5.82
N TYR A 203 -9.67 11.86 5.82
CA TYR A 203 -8.30 11.38 5.86
C TYR A 203 -7.52 12.00 7.02
N GLN A 204 -6.80 11.15 7.74
CA GLN A 204 -5.97 11.55 8.87
C GLN A 204 -4.90 12.56 8.44
N THR A 205 -4.62 13.56 9.28
CA THR A 205 -3.48 14.47 9.09
C THR A 205 -2.29 14.07 9.95
N TYR A 206 -1.09 14.51 9.58
CA TYR A 206 0.10 14.32 10.42
C TYR A 206 -0.09 14.87 11.84
N ASP A 207 -0.79 16.00 12.01
CA ASP A 207 -1.09 16.56 13.34
C ASP A 207 -1.98 15.65 14.18
N GLN A 208 -2.97 14.98 13.57
CA GLN A 208 -3.81 14.01 14.29
C GLN A 208 -3.01 12.79 14.73
N PHE A 209 -2.09 12.30 13.89
CA PHE A 209 -1.16 11.23 14.24
C PHE A 209 -0.18 11.66 15.35
N ALA A 210 0.51 12.79 15.16
CA ALA A 210 1.57 13.26 16.04
C ALA A 210 1.06 13.56 17.46
N ASN A 211 -0.21 13.97 17.59
CA ASN A 211 -0.88 14.23 18.86
C ASN A 211 -1.82 13.08 19.29
N GLY A 212 -1.85 11.96 18.56
CA GLY A 212 -2.72 10.82 18.81
C GLY A 212 -2.30 10.01 20.03
N ILE A 213 -3.29 9.52 20.79
CA ILE A 213 -3.06 8.71 22.01
C ILE A 213 -2.37 7.38 21.68
N ASN A 214 -2.63 6.83 20.49
CA ASN A 214 -2.09 5.55 20.03
C ASN A 214 -0.86 5.70 19.12
N ARG A 215 -0.20 6.87 19.09
CA ARG A 215 0.93 7.16 18.18
C ARG A 215 2.03 6.09 18.14
N ASN A 216 2.25 5.38 19.25
CA ASN A 216 3.25 4.31 19.36
C ASN A 216 2.82 2.94 18.80
N LYS A 217 1.59 2.84 18.29
CA LYS A 217 0.96 1.66 17.67
C LYS A 217 0.33 1.99 16.31
N ASP A 218 0.13 3.27 16.05
CA ASP A 218 -0.37 3.88 14.82
C ASP A 218 0.73 4.01 13.76
N ASN A 219 0.36 3.79 12.51
CA ASN A 219 1.16 3.96 11.31
C ASN A 219 0.51 5.01 10.41
N TYR A 220 0.96 6.27 10.53
CA TYR A 220 0.51 7.35 9.65
C TYR A 220 0.97 7.13 8.21
N THR A 221 0.00 7.16 7.31
CA THR A 221 0.17 7.00 5.87
C THR A 221 -0.54 8.13 5.12
N LEU A 222 0.12 8.70 4.12
CA LEU A 222 -0.47 9.61 3.15
C LEU A 222 0.40 9.64 1.90
N ARG A 223 0.33 8.58 1.10
CA ARG A 223 1.33 8.29 0.06
C ARG A 223 0.75 7.58 -1.16
N ASP A 224 1.64 7.27 -2.09
CA ASP A 224 1.41 6.46 -3.28
C ASP A 224 0.25 6.97 -4.17
N PRO A 225 0.24 8.25 -4.57
CA PRO A 225 -0.83 8.78 -5.42
C PRO A 225 -0.77 8.17 -6.83
N HIS A 226 -1.80 7.41 -7.19
CA HIS A 226 -2.06 6.85 -8.51
C HIS A 226 -3.07 7.67 -9.29
N VAL A 227 -2.66 8.20 -10.43
CA VAL A 227 -3.49 9.04 -11.29
C VAL A 227 -4.35 8.22 -12.24
N VAL A 228 -5.61 8.63 -12.39
CA VAL A 228 -6.58 8.11 -13.36
C VAL A 228 -7.30 9.28 -14.02
N GLU A 229 -7.53 9.21 -15.33
CA GLU A 229 -8.35 10.16 -16.09
C GLU A 229 -9.58 9.44 -16.68
N GLU A 230 -10.74 10.04 -16.51
CA GLU A 230 -11.98 9.61 -17.14
C GLU A 230 -12.08 10.16 -18.56
N GLU A 231 -12.87 9.54 -19.44
CA GLU A 231 -13.05 9.99 -20.83
C GLU A 231 -13.61 11.42 -20.94
N ASN A 232 -14.28 11.92 -19.90
CA ASN A 232 -14.76 13.29 -19.83
C ASN A 232 -13.66 14.32 -19.49
N GLY A 233 -12.43 13.87 -19.23
CA GLY A 233 -11.26 14.69 -18.86
C GLY A 233 -11.12 14.95 -17.35
N ASP A 234 -12.00 14.39 -16.52
CA ASP A 234 -11.85 14.46 -15.07
C ASP A 234 -10.67 13.59 -14.63
N ARG A 235 -9.76 14.17 -13.83
CA ARG A 235 -8.59 13.46 -13.29
C ARG A 235 -8.75 13.23 -11.79
N TYR A 236 -8.29 12.08 -11.33
CA TYR A 236 -8.36 11.65 -9.96
C TYR A 236 -7.01 11.15 -9.48
N LEU A 237 -6.78 11.23 -8.15
CA LEU A 237 -5.71 10.51 -7.47
C LEU A 237 -6.32 9.52 -6.51
N VAL A 238 -5.94 8.25 -6.64
CA VAL A 238 -6.19 7.21 -5.63
C VAL A 238 -4.91 7.01 -4.83
N PHE A 239 -4.99 6.95 -3.51
CA PHE A 239 -3.79 7.05 -2.65
C PHE A 239 -3.97 6.25 -1.37
N GLU A 240 -2.85 5.85 -0.76
CA GLU A 240 -2.84 5.22 0.57
C GLU A 240 -2.98 6.31 1.64
N ALA A 241 -3.85 6.08 2.61
CA ALA A 241 -4.07 6.96 3.75
C ALA A 241 -4.57 6.19 4.98
N ASN A 242 -4.87 6.92 6.04
CA ASN A 242 -5.64 6.46 7.18
C ASN A 242 -6.95 7.26 7.28
N THR A 243 -8.01 6.68 7.86
CA THR A 243 -9.29 7.37 8.03
C THR A 243 -9.18 8.55 9.00
N GLY A 244 -9.90 9.64 8.71
CA GLY A 244 -10.01 10.82 9.57
C GLY A 244 -11.16 10.73 10.58
N SER A 245 -11.50 11.88 11.18
CA SER A 245 -12.48 11.95 12.29
C SER A 245 -13.91 11.52 11.96
N ASP A 246 -14.29 11.41 10.69
CA ASP A 246 -15.61 10.90 10.28
C ASP A 246 -15.78 9.41 10.63
N ASN A 247 -14.69 8.62 10.59
CA ASN A 247 -14.64 7.29 11.18
C ASN A 247 -13.23 6.90 11.63
N TYR A 248 -12.83 7.42 12.78
CA TYR A 248 -11.46 7.37 13.24
C TYR A 248 -11.06 6.04 13.91
N GLN A 249 -9.75 5.81 14.02
CA GLN A 249 -9.21 4.79 14.90
C GLN A 249 -9.65 5.01 16.36
N GLY A 250 -9.79 3.93 17.11
CA GLY A 250 -10.08 3.95 18.53
C GLY A 250 -10.62 2.62 19.06
N ASP A 251 -10.71 2.51 20.39
CA ASP A 251 -11.24 1.33 21.07
C ASP A 251 -12.66 0.95 20.62
N ASN A 252 -13.46 1.93 20.18
CA ASN A 252 -14.78 1.73 19.60
C ASN A 252 -14.76 0.80 18.38
N GLN A 253 -13.68 0.79 17.59
CA GLN A 253 -13.58 -0.05 16.38
C GLN A 253 -13.58 -1.55 16.70
N VAL A 254 -13.02 -1.95 17.84
CA VAL A 254 -13.04 -3.35 18.32
C VAL A 254 -14.47 -3.81 18.64
N TYR A 255 -15.36 -2.89 18.99
CA TYR A 255 -16.76 -3.20 19.29
C TYR A 255 -17.68 -3.12 18.07
N ASN A 256 -17.18 -2.68 16.92
CA ASN A 256 -17.98 -2.57 15.71
C ASN A 256 -18.04 -3.93 14.99
N TRP A 257 -19.21 -4.57 15.02
CA TRP A 257 -19.42 -5.91 14.46
C TRP A 257 -19.13 -5.97 12.95
N THR A 258 -19.32 -4.86 12.24
CA THR A 258 -19.11 -4.79 10.79
C THR A 258 -17.65 -4.93 10.38
N ASN A 259 -16.69 -4.69 11.28
CA ASN A 259 -15.27 -4.85 11.00
C ASN A 259 -14.82 -6.32 11.01
N TYR A 260 -15.63 -7.25 11.54
CA TYR A 260 -15.28 -8.67 11.66
C TYR A 260 -15.53 -9.48 10.38
N GLY A 261 -16.67 -9.25 9.71
CA GLY A 261 -17.00 -9.81 8.38
C GLY A 261 -17.22 -11.32 8.28
N GLY A 262 -17.03 -12.09 9.35
CA GLY A 262 -17.26 -13.53 9.38
C GLY A 262 -18.67 -13.91 9.84
N ASN A 263 -18.91 -15.22 9.98
CA ASN A 263 -20.10 -15.72 10.66
C ASN A 263 -20.03 -15.44 12.18
N ASP A 264 -21.17 -15.54 12.89
CA ASP A 264 -21.24 -15.20 14.32
C ASP A 264 -20.23 -15.96 15.18
N LYS A 265 -19.95 -17.23 14.86
CA LYS A 265 -18.97 -18.04 15.61
C LYS A 265 -17.55 -17.50 15.42
N PHE A 266 -17.20 -17.09 14.19
CA PHE A 266 -15.93 -16.44 13.91
C PHE A 266 -15.84 -15.10 14.64
N ASN A 267 -16.87 -14.25 14.51
CA ASN A 267 -16.87 -12.90 15.07
C ASN A 267 -16.78 -12.94 16.60
N VAL A 268 -17.59 -13.76 17.28
CA VAL A 268 -17.54 -13.90 18.75
C VAL A 268 -16.17 -14.37 19.21
N ARG A 269 -15.56 -15.36 18.53
CA ARG A 269 -14.23 -15.86 18.92
C ARG A 269 -13.18 -14.76 18.83
N ASN A 270 -13.05 -14.13 17.65
CA ASN A 270 -12.02 -13.10 17.45
C ASN A 270 -12.28 -11.87 18.34
N PHE A 271 -13.55 -11.52 18.59
CA PHE A 271 -13.90 -10.46 19.53
C PHE A 271 -13.37 -10.76 20.94
N LEU A 272 -13.55 -12.00 21.43
CA LEU A 272 -13.04 -12.41 22.75
C LEU A 272 -11.51 -12.45 22.79
N ASP A 273 -10.85 -12.90 21.71
CA ASP A 273 -9.39 -12.99 21.64
C ASP A 273 -8.73 -11.62 21.88
N TYR A 274 -9.32 -10.51 21.42
CA TYR A 274 -8.81 -9.16 21.72
C TYR A 274 -8.87 -8.79 23.22
N PHE A 275 -9.77 -9.38 24.01
CA PHE A 275 -9.80 -9.11 25.45
C PHE A 275 -8.89 -10.02 26.27
N ASP A 276 -8.32 -11.05 25.62
CA ASP A 276 -7.30 -11.90 26.21
C ASP A 276 -5.87 -11.44 25.83
N ASN A 277 -5.73 -10.54 24.85
CA ASN A 277 -4.45 -9.97 24.41
C ASN A 277 -4.51 -8.45 24.22
N ASP A 278 -4.06 -7.70 25.23
CA ASP A 278 -4.06 -6.24 25.25
C ASP A 278 -3.23 -5.61 24.10
N ASN A 279 -2.16 -6.27 23.63
CA ASN A 279 -1.36 -5.74 22.54
C ASN A 279 -2.10 -5.83 21.19
N ASP A 280 -2.74 -6.97 20.91
CA ASP A 280 -3.51 -7.14 19.68
C ASP A 280 -4.73 -6.22 19.69
N LYS A 281 -5.37 -6.02 20.85
CA LYS A 281 -6.42 -5.01 21.01
C LYS A 281 -5.91 -3.60 20.74
N ALA A 282 -4.75 -3.21 21.28
CA ALA A 282 -4.19 -1.89 21.05
C ALA A 282 -3.86 -1.65 19.56
N LEU A 283 -3.33 -2.67 18.87
CA LEU A 283 -3.13 -2.63 17.42
C LEU A 283 -4.47 -2.51 16.69
N ALA A 284 -5.49 -3.28 17.07
CA ALA A 284 -6.84 -3.18 16.49
C ALA A 284 -7.51 -1.82 16.76
N SER A 285 -7.27 -1.21 17.91
CA SER A 285 -7.74 0.13 18.20
C SER A 285 -7.01 1.21 17.41
N ALA A 286 -5.79 0.95 16.92
CA ALA A 286 -5.02 1.90 16.12
C ALA A 286 -5.28 1.74 14.61
N ALA A 287 -5.45 0.51 14.13
CA ALA A 287 -5.57 0.19 12.71
C ALA A 287 -6.76 0.87 12.02
N ASN A 288 -6.48 1.73 11.05
CA ASN A 288 -7.47 2.48 10.27
C ASN A 288 -7.02 2.84 8.85
N GLY A 289 -6.26 1.96 8.19
CA GLY A 289 -5.85 2.13 6.79
C GLY A 289 -7.02 2.38 5.83
N ALA A 290 -6.74 3.11 4.75
CA ALA A 290 -7.72 3.57 3.77
C ALA A 290 -7.10 3.71 2.37
N LEU A 291 -7.88 3.40 1.34
CA LEU A 291 -7.59 3.81 -0.04
C LEU A 291 -8.47 5.01 -0.37
N GLY A 292 -7.86 6.18 -0.42
CA GLY A 292 -8.54 7.44 -0.65
C GLY A 292 -8.72 7.77 -2.13
N ILE A 293 -9.58 8.75 -2.42
CA ILE A 293 -9.69 9.32 -3.76
C ILE A 293 -9.92 10.85 -3.71
N LEU A 294 -9.18 11.58 -4.54
CA LEU A 294 -9.31 13.02 -4.76
C LEU A 294 -9.63 13.29 -6.23
N LYS A 295 -10.38 14.34 -6.53
CA LYS A 295 -10.49 14.89 -7.89
C LYS A 295 -9.53 16.07 -8.05
N LEU A 296 -8.74 16.04 -9.12
CA LEU A 296 -7.83 17.12 -9.48
C LEU A 296 -8.58 18.25 -10.19
N SER A 297 -8.22 19.47 -9.84
CA SER A 297 -8.61 20.73 -10.48
C SER A 297 -7.38 21.43 -11.07
N GLY A 298 -7.59 22.59 -11.69
CA GLY A 298 -6.50 23.39 -12.25
C GLY A 298 -5.97 22.87 -13.58
N GLU A 299 -4.81 23.39 -13.99
CA GLU A 299 -4.18 23.06 -15.27
C GLU A 299 -3.57 21.66 -15.25
N GLN A 300 -3.38 21.07 -16.44
CA GLN A 300 -2.84 19.70 -16.53
C GLN A 300 -1.46 19.59 -15.89
N ASN A 301 -0.62 20.60 -16.15
CA ASN A 301 0.77 20.71 -15.69
C ASN A 301 0.94 21.46 -14.35
N ASN A 302 -0.15 21.88 -13.71
CA ASN A 302 -0.15 22.52 -12.40
C ASN A 302 -1.45 22.21 -11.65
N PRO A 303 -1.71 20.92 -11.34
CA PRO A 303 -2.97 20.50 -10.74
C PRO A 303 -3.04 20.86 -9.27
N VAL A 304 -4.26 21.07 -8.77
CA VAL A 304 -4.56 21.33 -7.35
C VAL A 304 -5.72 20.46 -6.88
N VAL A 305 -5.97 20.39 -5.58
CA VAL A 305 -7.15 19.74 -5.00
C VAL A 305 -7.95 20.77 -4.22
N GLU A 306 -9.21 20.95 -4.60
CA GLU A 306 -10.15 21.80 -3.87
C GLU A 306 -10.82 21.03 -2.73
N PRO A 307 -11.24 21.67 -1.62
CA PRO A 307 -11.83 20.99 -0.47
C PRO A 307 -13.06 20.12 -0.80
N GLU A 308 -13.90 20.54 -1.75
CA GLU A 308 -15.07 19.78 -2.22
C GLU A 308 -14.71 18.52 -3.04
N ASN A 309 -13.47 18.44 -3.53
CA ASN A 309 -12.97 17.35 -4.35
C ASN A 309 -12.28 16.25 -3.51
N VAL A 310 -12.43 16.30 -2.19
CA VAL A 310 -12.02 15.23 -1.27
C VAL A 310 -13.20 14.28 -1.06
N TYR A 311 -13.11 13.05 -1.56
CA TYR A 311 -14.18 12.05 -1.48
C TYR A 311 -14.00 11.14 -0.27
N SER A 312 -15.05 10.40 0.11
CA SER A 312 -14.93 9.32 1.09
C SER A 312 -13.98 8.22 0.58
N PRO A 313 -13.30 7.48 1.47
CA PRO A 313 -12.44 6.37 1.06
C PRO A 313 -13.17 5.35 0.18
N LEU A 314 -12.46 4.78 -0.78
CA LEU A 314 -12.95 3.67 -1.61
C LEU A 314 -12.99 2.37 -0.81
N VAL A 315 -11.95 2.16 0.00
CA VAL A 315 -11.77 0.99 0.86
C VAL A 315 -11.21 1.44 2.22
N THR A 316 -11.66 0.81 3.31
CA THR A 316 -11.11 1.00 4.66
C THR A 316 -10.78 -0.34 5.32
N SER A 317 -9.80 -0.36 6.22
CA SER A 317 -9.36 -1.53 6.99
C SER A 317 -9.41 -1.29 8.51
N LEU A 318 -10.40 -0.52 8.97
CA LEU A 318 -10.64 -0.24 10.40
C LEU A 318 -10.63 -1.52 11.23
N MET A 319 -9.88 -1.53 12.33
CA MET A 319 -9.61 -2.69 13.20
C MET A 319 -8.71 -3.78 12.59
N VAL A 320 -8.41 -3.72 11.30
CA VAL A 320 -7.85 -4.86 10.55
C VAL A 320 -6.40 -4.63 10.17
N SER A 321 -6.08 -3.51 9.52
CA SER A 321 -4.73 -3.16 9.12
C SER A 321 -4.55 -1.64 9.00
N ASP A 322 -3.31 -1.21 9.14
CA ASP A 322 -2.89 0.18 9.08
C ASP A 322 -1.98 0.47 7.87
N GLU A 323 -1.91 -0.47 6.92
CA GLU A 323 -1.04 -0.38 5.75
C GLU A 323 -1.67 -1.10 4.55
N MET A 324 -2.04 -0.31 3.54
CA MET A 324 -2.58 -0.77 2.26
C MET A 324 -1.93 0.07 1.17
N GLU A 325 -0.74 -0.36 0.76
CA GLU A 325 0.19 0.42 -0.05
C GLU A 325 -0.10 0.28 -1.54
N ARG A 326 0.54 1.13 -2.34
CA ARG A 326 0.57 1.01 -3.80
C ARG A 326 -0.83 0.84 -4.42
N PRO A 327 -1.82 1.69 -4.09
CA PRO A 327 -3.09 1.63 -4.76
C PRO A 327 -2.89 1.80 -6.26
N ASP A 328 -3.51 0.91 -7.03
CA ASP A 328 -3.38 0.88 -8.48
C ASP A 328 -4.76 0.61 -9.07
N VAL A 329 -5.28 1.60 -9.79
CA VAL A 329 -6.55 1.49 -10.49
C VAL A 329 -6.31 1.25 -11.96
N VAL A 330 -6.81 0.12 -12.44
CA VAL A 330 -6.79 -0.28 -13.84
C VAL A 330 -8.21 -0.40 -14.36
N LYS A 331 -8.52 0.33 -15.43
CA LYS A 331 -9.79 0.18 -16.14
C LYS A 331 -9.66 -0.92 -17.19
N VAL A 332 -10.47 -1.96 -17.08
CA VAL A 332 -10.50 -3.07 -18.04
C VAL A 332 -11.94 -3.27 -18.51
N GLY A 333 -12.17 -3.06 -19.81
CA GLY A 333 -13.51 -2.91 -20.36
C GLY A 333 -14.25 -1.78 -19.65
N ASN A 334 -15.41 -2.09 -19.06
CA ASN A 334 -16.25 -1.11 -18.35
C ASN A 334 -16.10 -1.16 -16.82
N LYS A 335 -15.10 -1.87 -16.29
CA LYS A 335 -14.89 -2.05 -14.86
C LYS A 335 -13.57 -1.43 -14.39
N TYR A 336 -13.58 -0.93 -13.17
CA TYR A 336 -12.41 -0.43 -12.45
C TYR A 336 -11.95 -1.51 -11.48
N TYR A 337 -10.70 -1.94 -11.63
CA TYR A 337 -10.03 -2.83 -10.70
C TYR A 337 -9.07 -2.01 -9.85
N LEU A 338 -9.25 -2.05 -8.53
CA LEU A 338 -8.38 -1.38 -7.56
C LEU A 338 -7.55 -2.44 -6.84
N PHE A 339 -6.24 -2.40 -7.03
CA PHE A 339 -5.27 -3.26 -6.34
C PHE A 339 -4.53 -2.49 -5.27
N SER A 340 -3.97 -3.20 -4.29
CA SER A 340 -3.07 -2.64 -3.28
C SER A 340 -2.16 -3.74 -2.74
N ALA A 341 -0.89 -3.42 -2.50
CA ALA A 341 0.05 -4.29 -1.83
C ALA A 341 -0.10 -4.17 -0.30
N THR A 342 0.10 -5.25 0.43
CA THR A 342 0.04 -5.21 1.90
C THR A 342 0.92 -6.29 2.53
N ARG A 343 1.14 -6.18 3.83
CA ARG A 343 1.82 -7.16 4.67
C ARG A 343 0.90 -7.57 5.80
N LEU A 344 0.72 -8.89 5.99
CA LEU A 344 -0.08 -9.38 7.12
C LEU A 344 0.54 -8.98 8.48
N SER A 345 1.84 -8.65 8.52
CA SER A 345 2.51 -8.14 9.73
C SER A 345 2.06 -6.75 10.16
N ARG A 346 1.35 -6.02 9.28
CA ARG A 346 0.70 -4.73 9.57
C ARG A 346 -0.79 -4.90 9.87
N GLY A 347 -1.25 -6.15 9.88
CA GLY A 347 -2.60 -6.50 10.31
C GLY A 347 -2.65 -6.83 11.80
N THR A 348 -3.87 -6.94 12.32
CA THR A 348 -4.12 -7.12 13.77
C THR A 348 -4.26 -8.59 14.17
N LYS A 349 -4.03 -9.51 13.23
CA LYS A 349 -4.14 -10.96 13.42
C LYS A 349 -2.77 -11.64 13.54
N GLY A 350 -2.11 -11.47 14.69
CA GLY A 350 -0.75 -11.98 14.91
C GLY A 350 -0.57 -13.48 14.64
N ARG A 351 -1.59 -14.31 14.95
CA ARG A 351 -1.50 -15.77 14.76
C ARG A 351 -1.37 -16.20 13.30
N ILE A 352 -2.14 -15.61 12.38
CA ILE A 352 -2.05 -16.01 10.96
C ILE A 352 -0.75 -15.52 10.35
N THR A 353 -0.28 -14.32 10.74
CA THR A 353 1.03 -13.78 10.34
C THR A 353 2.17 -14.67 10.81
N GLN A 354 2.16 -15.12 12.07
CA GLN A 354 3.16 -16.06 12.58
C GLN A 354 3.17 -17.38 11.78
N LEU A 355 1.98 -17.88 11.40
CA LEU A 355 1.87 -19.10 10.61
C LEU A 355 2.39 -18.90 9.17
N ALA A 356 2.09 -17.76 8.55
CA ALA A 356 2.64 -17.36 7.25
C ALA A 356 4.17 -17.31 7.28
N ASN A 357 4.72 -16.59 8.26
CA ASN A 357 6.17 -16.47 8.47
C ASN A 357 6.83 -17.83 8.71
N LYS A 358 6.18 -18.72 9.46
CA LYS A 358 6.71 -20.06 9.73
C LYS A 358 6.67 -20.97 8.49
N THR A 359 5.62 -20.88 7.69
CA THR A 359 5.33 -21.85 6.62
C THR A 359 5.96 -21.44 5.28
N VAL A 360 5.88 -20.15 4.96
CA VAL A 360 6.40 -19.58 3.72
C VAL A 360 7.72 -18.83 3.94
N GLY A 361 7.89 -18.22 5.11
CA GLY A 361 9.03 -17.32 5.36
C GLY A 361 8.75 -15.88 4.92
N ASP A 362 7.54 -15.59 4.43
CA ASP A 362 7.08 -14.25 4.11
C ASP A 362 5.58 -14.07 4.42
N ASN A 363 5.10 -12.83 4.49
CA ASN A 363 3.71 -12.45 4.82
C ASN A 363 3.12 -11.38 3.90
N VAL A 364 3.74 -11.19 2.74
CA VAL A 364 3.33 -10.25 1.71
C VAL A 364 2.10 -10.75 0.92
N ALA A 365 1.19 -9.85 0.57
CA ALA A 365 0.07 -10.10 -0.32
C ALA A 365 -0.20 -8.91 -1.26
N MET A 366 -0.96 -9.17 -2.34
CA MET A 366 -1.69 -8.13 -3.08
C MET A 366 -3.18 -8.40 -2.91
N ILE A 367 -3.92 -7.37 -2.54
CA ILE A 367 -5.38 -7.38 -2.46
C ILE A 367 -5.98 -6.64 -3.66
N GLY A 368 -7.24 -6.93 -3.98
CA GLY A 368 -7.92 -6.30 -5.10
C GLY A 368 -9.43 -6.26 -4.97
N PHE A 369 -10.01 -5.25 -5.59
CA PHE A 369 -11.43 -4.95 -5.58
C PHE A 369 -11.88 -4.56 -6.99
N VAL A 370 -13.18 -4.68 -7.28
CA VAL A 370 -13.75 -4.31 -8.57
C VAL A 370 -15.03 -3.50 -8.42
N SER A 371 -15.22 -2.50 -9.27
CA SER A 371 -16.43 -1.68 -9.34
C SER A 371 -16.80 -1.34 -10.78
N ASP A 372 -18.07 -1.04 -11.02
CA ASP A 372 -18.55 -0.41 -12.26
C ASP A 372 -18.32 1.12 -12.25
N HIS A 373 -17.90 1.68 -11.11
CA HIS A 373 -17.66 3.11 -10.92
C HIS A 373 -16.30 3.37 -10.27
N LEU A 374 -15.56 4.36 -10.78
CA LEU A 374 -14.25 4.73 -10.24
C LEU A 374 -14.31 5.14 -8.76
N THR A 375 -15.36 5.87 -8.37
CA THR A 375 -15.41 6.61 -7.10
C THR A 375 -16.16 5.92 -5.95
N HIS A 376 -16.79 4.76 -6.18
CA HIS A 376 -17.55 4.05 -5.14
C HIS A 376 -17.88 2.61 -5.55
N GLY A 377 -18.45 1.83 -4.63
CA GLY A 377 -19.11 0.56 -4.94
C GLY A 377 -18.19 -0.62 -5.22
N TYR A 378 -16.95 -0.56 -4.76
CA TYR A 378 -15.99 -1.64 -4.88
C TYR A 378 -16.45 -2.91 -4.16
N VAL A 379 -16.10 -4.06 -4.72
CA VAL A 379 -16.37 -5.40 -4.15
C VAL A 379 -15.07 -6.19 -4.14
N PRO A 380 -14.73 -6.92 -3.06
CA PRO A 380 -13.49 -7.69 -3.01
C PRO A 380 -13.45 -8.78 -4.09
N LEU A 381 -12.34 -8.85 -4.83
CA LEU A 381 -12.08 -9.95 -5.77
C LEU A 381 -11.89 -11.26 -5.00
N ASN A 382 -12.19 -12.40 -5.62
CA ASN A 382 -12.03 -13.72 -4.99
C ASN A 382 -12.77 -13.87 -3.64
N GLY A 383 -13.81 -13.06 -3.40
CA GLY A 383 -14.61 -13.04 -2.19
C GLY A 383 -13.97 -12.29 -1.01
N SER A 384 -12.66 -12.45 -0.79
CA SER A 384 -11.94 -11.83 0.35
C SER A 384 -10.99 -10.70 -0.04
N GLY A 385 -10.88 -10.40 -1.33
CA GLY A 385 -9.92 -9.45 -1.88
C GLY A 385 -8.54 -10.06 -2.16
N VAL A 386 -8.24 -11.32 -1.80
CA VAL A 386 -6.92 -11.92 -2.10
C VAL A 386 -6.67 -11.94 -3.61
N VAL A 387 -5.51 -11.50 -4.08
CA VAL A 387 -5.10 -11.61 -5.50
C VAL A 387 -3.76 -12.30 -5.63
N LEU A 388 -2.77 -11.86 -4.85
CA LEU A 388 -1.44 -12.49 -4.80
C LEU A 388 -1.02 -12.80 -3.36
N THR A 389 -0.27 -13.88 -3.18
CA THR A 389 0.33 -14.24 -1.89
C THR A 389 1.78 -14.66 -2.08
N ALA A 390 2.65 -14.27 -1.15
CA ALA A 390 4.05 -14.66 -1.18
C ALA A 390 4.25 -16.19 -1.25
N SER A 391 5.31 -16.63 -1.92
CA SER A 391 5.58 -18.06 -2.15
C SER A 391 6.94 -18.55 -1.66
N VAL A 392 7.86 -17.62 -1.36
CA VAL A 392 9.24 -17.86 -0.90
C VAL A 392 9.58 -16.98 0.31
N PRO A 393 10.61 -17.33 1.11
CA PRO A 393 11.05 -16.51 2.25
C PRO A 393 11.51 -15.09 1.87
N SER A 394 11.27 -14.12 2.76
CA SER A 394 11.57 -12.70 2.52
C SER A 394 13.06 -12.38 2.36
N ASN A 395 13.95 -13.23 2.88
CA ASN A 395 15.40 -13.09 2.75
C ASN A 395 15.99 -13.87 1.57
N TRP A 396 15.16 -14.34 0.63
CA TRP A 396 15.65 -14.96 -0.61
C TRP A 396 15.81 -13.92 -1.71
N ARG A 397 16.72 -14.20 -2.64
CA ARG A 397 16.94 -13.43 -3.87
C ARG A 397 15.67 -13.22 -4.67
N THR A 398 14.73 -14.16 -4.61
CA THR A 398 13.49 -14.16 -5.40
C THR A 398 12.26 -13.66 -4.64
N ALA A 399 12.41 -13.18 -3.41
CA ALA A 399 11.32 -12.51 -2.69
C ALA A 399 10.88 -11.25 -3.44
N THR A 400 9.58 -10.96 -3.47
CA THR A 400 9.02 -9.82 -4.22
C THR A 400 8.08 -8.99 -3.36
N TYR A 401 7.98 -7.70 -3.65
CA TYR A 401 7.02 -6.78 -3.04
C TYR A 401 6.69 -5.64 -4.01
N SER A 402 5.77 -4.75 -3.60
CA SER A 402 5.32 -3.60 -4.40
C SER A 402 4.72 -4.05 -5.74
N TYR A 403 3.79 -5.01 -5.68
CA TYR A 403 3.10 -5.49 -6.88
C TYR A 403 2.30 -4.35 -7.51
N TYR A 404 2.39 -4.22 -8.83
CA TYR A 404 1.71 -3.19 -9.61
C TYR A 404 1.23 -3.79 -10.94
N ALA A 405 -0.06 -3.62 -11.23
CA ALA A 405 -0.75 -4.26 -12.33
C ALA A 405 -0.83 -3.34 -13.54
N VAL A 406 -0.19 -3.74 -14.64
CA VAL A 406 -0.16 -2.96 -15.88
C VAL A 406 -1.15 -3.57 -16.88
N PRO A 407 -2.08 -2.78 -17.45
CA PRO A 407 -2.98 -3.27 -18.48
C PRO A 407 -2.23 -3.61 -19.77
N ILE A 408 -2.73 -4.61 -20.50
CA ILE A 408 -2.11 -5.09 -21.73
C ILE A 408 -2.99 -4.71 -22.93
N GLU A 409 -2.42 -3.99 -23.88
CA GLU A 409 -3.14 -3.59 -25.10
C GLU A 409 -3.67 -4.83 -25.84
N GLY A 410 -4.96 -4.81 -26.18
CA GLY A 410 -5.63 -5.91 -26.86
C GLY A 410 -5.96 -7.13 -25.99
N LYS A 411 -5.72 -7.09 -24.67
CA LYS A 411 -6.09 -8.16 -23.72
C LYS A 411 -6.90 -7.63 -22.54
N GLU A 412 -8.22 -7.65 -22.70
CA GLU A 412 -9.17 -7.15 -21.70
C GLU A 412 -9.47 -8.14 -20.55
N ASP A 413 -8.71 -9.22 -20.44
CA ASP A 413 -8.88 -10.23 -19.40
C ASP A 413 -7.56 -10.59 -18.72
N GLN A 414 -6.47 -9.87 -19.03
CA GLN A 414 -5.14 -10.14 -18.50
C GLN A 414 -4.44 -8.84 -18.10
N LEU A 415 -3.77 -8.89 -16.95
CA LEU A 415 -2.89 -7.84 -16.48
C LEU A 415 -1.46 -8.37 -16.38
N LEU A 416 -0.48 -7.51 -16.61
CA LEU A 416 0.93 -7.79 -16.36
C LEU A 416 1.28 -7.31 -14.96
N ILE A 417 1.61 -8.24 -14.07
CA ILE A 417 2.06 -7.92 -12.72
C ILE A 417 3.56 -7.64 -12.76
N THR A 418 3.92 -6.44 -12.34
CA THR A 418 5.29 -6.00 -12.08
C THR A 418 5.52 -5.93 -10.58
N ALA A 419 6.77 -5.99 -10.16
CA ALA A 419 7.20 -5.89 -8.76
C ALA A 419 8.70 -5.63 -8.72
N TYR A 420 9.23 -5.20 -7.57
CA TYR A 420 10.65 -5.39 -7.29
C TYR A 420 10.90 -6.78 -6.70
N MET A 421 12.14 -7.23 -6.84
CA MET A 421 12.65 -8.52 -6.38
C MET A 421 13.92 -8.32 -5.54
N THR A 422 14.10 -9.20 -4.56
CA THR A 422 15.04 -9.08 -3.43
C THR A 422 14.66 -7.93 -2.50
N ASN A 423 14.40 -8.23 -1.22
CA ASN A 423 14.17 -7.18 -0.22
C ASN A 423 15.40 -6.29 -0.04
N ARG A 424 15.16 -5.04 0.35
CA ARG A 424 16.15 -3.96 0.47
C ARG A 424 17.22 -4.24 1.53
N GLY A 425 18.37 -3.60 1.39
CA GLY A 425 19.42 -3.61 2.40
C GLY A 425 20.28 -4.86 2.45
N GLU A 426 20.41 -5.56 1.31
CA GLU A 426 21.23 -6.78 1.19
C GLU A 426 20.80 -7.93 2.12
N VAL A 427 19.51 -8.06 2.42
CA VAL A 427 18.99 -9.12 3.31
C VAL A 427 19.10 -10.52 2.72
N ALA A 428 19.14 -10.61 1.38
CA ALA A 428 19.47 -11.84 0.66
C ALA A 428 20.99 -12.08 0.54
N GLY A 429 21.82 -11.24 1.16
CA GLY A 429 23.27 -11.30 1.12
C GLY A 429 23.90 -10.12 0.38
N LYS A 430 25.17 -9.83 0.71
CA LYS A 430 25.93 -8.72 0.14
C LYS A 430 25.96 -8.81 -1.39
N GLY A 431 25.63 -7.71 -2.06
CA GLY A 431 25.58 -7.64 -3.52
C GLY A 431 24.32 -8.22 -4.16
N ASN A 432 23.42 -8.85 -3.40
CA ASN A 432 22.07 -9.17 -3.85
C ASN A 432 21.17 -7.96 -3.53
N ASN A 433 21.24 -6.94 -4.39
CA ASN A 433 20.51 -5.69 -4.23
C ASN A 433 19.08 -5.83 -4.74
N SER A 434 18.15 -5.02 -4.20
CA SER A 434 16.81 -4.88 -4.78
C SER A 434 16.90 -4.51 -6.26
N THR A 435 16.07 -5.17 -7.08
CA THR A 435 16.05 -5.03 -8.54
C THR A 435 14.64 -5.23 -9.07
N TRP A 436 14.39 -5.05 -10.37
CA TRP A 436 13.09 -5.39 -10.94
C TRP A 436 12.91 -6.89 -11.10
N SER A 437 11.73 -7.38 -10.73
CA SER A 437 11.36 -8.78 -10.91
C SER A 437 11.12 -9.11 -12.40
N PRO A 438 11.19 -10.40 -12.77
CA PRO A 438 10.47 -10.92 -13.93
C PRO A 438 8.97 -10.66 -13.72
N SER A 439 8.32 -10.01 -14.69
CA SER A 439 6.88 -9.77 -14.64
C SER A 439 6.10 -11.05 -14.97
N PHE A 440 4.82 -11.12 -14.60
CA PHE A 440 3.99 -12.30 -14.86
C PHE A 440 2.52 -11.95 -15.09
N LEU A 441 1.79 -12.83 -15.77
CA LEU A 441 0.40 -12.57 -16.10
C LEU A 441 -0.56 -12.94 -14.96
N LEU A 442 -1.54 -12.08 -14.73
CA LEU A 442 -2.72 -12.33 -13.92
C LEU A 442 -3.95 -12.40 -14.84
N GLN A 443 -4.71 -13.49 -14.75
CA GLN A 443 -6.01 -13.62 -15.40
C GLN A 443 -7.08 -12.93 -14.55
N LEU A 444 -7.91 -12.12 -15.20
CA LEU A 444 -9.18 -11.62 -14.68
C LEU A 444 -10.30 -12.53 -15.18
N ASN A 445 -11.13 -13.04 -14.28
CA ASN A 445 -12.25 -13.90 -14.63
C ASN A 445 -13.58 -13.10 -14.56
N PRO A 446 -14.58 -13.43 -15.40
CA PRO A 446 -15.86 -12.71 -15.43
C PRO A 446 -16.66 -12.74 -14.11
N ASP A 447 -16.38 -13.71 -13.23
CA ASP A 447 -17.05 -13.93 -11.95
C ASP A 447 -16.40 -13.18 -10.77
N ASN A 448 -15.66 -12.09 -11.08
CA ASN A 448 -14.90 -11.28 -10.11
C ASN A 448 -13.84 -12.09 -9.34
N THR A 449 -13.32 -13.15 -9.97
CA THR A 449 -12.15 -13.89 -9.47
C THR A 449 -10.92 -13.60 -10.31
N THR A 450 -9.75 -13.95 -9.80
CA THR A 450 -8.49 -13.85 -10.53
C THR A 450 -7.70 -15.15 -10.41
N THR A 451 -6.74 -15.35 -11.31
CA THR A 451 -5.85 -16.51 -11.25
C THR A 451 -4.48 -16.14 -11.80
N VAL A 452 -3.43 -16.42 -11.03
CA VAL A 452 -2.04 -16.29 -11.49
C VAL A 452 -1.79 -17.25 -12.65
N LEU A 453 -1.25 -16.72 -13.74
CA LEU A 453 -0.75 -17.51 -14.85
C LEU A 453 0.77 -17.61 -14.72
N ALA A 454 1.31 -18.82 -14.78
CA ALA A 454 2.76 -19.04 -14.81
C ALA A 454 3.37 -18.70 -16.19
N LYS A 455 3.10 -17.49 -16.68
CA LYS A 455 3.67 -16.90 -17.90
C LYS A 455 4.53 -15.72 -17.48
N LEU A 456 5.85 -15.94 -17.50
CA LEU A 456 6.86 -15.01 -16.99
C LEU A 456 7.53 -14.25 -18.13
N THR A 457 8.09 -13.09 -17.82
CA THR A 457 8.90 -12.30 -18.75
C THR A 457 10.37 -12.25 -18.33
N ASN A 458 11.21 -11.52 -19.07
CA ASN A 458 12.50 -11.03 -18.54
C ASN A 458 12.28 -10.09 -17.34
N GLN A 459 13.35 -9.82 -16.57
CA GLN A 459 13.32 -8.76 -15.56
C GLN A 459 12.96 -7.40 -16.20
N GLY A 460 12.09 -6.63 -15.54
CA GLY A 460 11.84 -5.25 -15.93
C GLY A 460 11.06 -5.06 -17.23
N VAL A 461 10.17 -6.00 -17.57
CA VAL A 461 9.26 -5.85 -18.71
C VAL A 461 7.97 -5.21 -18.23
N TRP A 462 7.67 -4.02 -18.75
CA TRP A 462 6.46 -3.26 -18.44
C TRP A 462 5.41 -3.33 -19.55
N VAL A 463 5.82 -3.71 -20.77
CA VAL A 463 4.94 -3.86 -21.94
C VAL A 463 4.95 -5.29 -22.42
N TRP A 464 3.80 -5.96 -22.39
CA TRP A 464 3.66 -7.32 -22.93
C TRP A 464 3.55 -7.28 -24.46
N ASN A 465 4.37 -8.07 -25.14
CA ASN A 465 4.35 -8.29 -26.59
C ASN A 465 4.70 -9.76 -26.92
N ASP A 466 4.75 -10.09 -28.21
CA ASP A 466 4.98 -11.47 -28.69
C ASP A 466 6.31 -12.09 -28.25
N ASN A 467 7.29 -11.27 -27.86
CA ASN A 467 8.60 -11.70 -27.38
C ASN A 467 8.76 -11.59 -25.86
N SER A 468 7.67 -11.34 -25.12
CA SER A 468 7.74 -11.14 -23.67
C SER A 468 7.84 -12.45 -22.90
N GLU A 469 7.17 -13.52 -23.33
CA GLU A 469 7.17 -14.80 -22.61
C GLU A 469 8.56 -15.45 -22.60
N ASN A 470 9.11 -15.72 -21.41
CA ASN A 470 10.41 -16.35 -21.20
C ASN A 470 10.35 -17.45 -20.13
N ASP A 471 10.37 -18.70 -20.58
CA ASP A 471 10.34 -19.88 -19.72
C ASP A 471 11.59 -20.08 -18.87
N ASN A 472 12.74 -19.50 -19.25
CA ASN A 472 13.99 -19.65 -18.48
C ASN A 472 13.91 -18.99 -17.10
N MET A 473 13.00 -18.02 -16.95
CA MET A 473 12.77 -17.32 -15.67
C MET A 473 11.93 -18.16 -14.71
N LYS A 474 11.35 -19.29 -15.14
CA LYS A 474 10.52 -20.16 -14.28
C LYS A 474 11.39 -20.93 -13.30
N GLY A 475 11.11 -20.74 -12.02
CA GLY A 475 11.77 -21.42 -10.91
C GLY A 475 11.05 -22.69 -10.46
N THR A 476 11.72 -23.48 -9.62
CA THR A 476 11.11 -24.62 -8.90
C THR A 476 11.52 -24.64 -7.43
N ILE A 477 10.65 -25.18 -6.57
CA ILE A 477 10.93 -25.33 -5.14
C ILE A 477 11.75 -26.61 -4.87
N LYS A 478 12.91 -26.72 -5.50
CA LYS A 478 13.86 -27.83 -5.33
C LYS A 478 15.29 -27.30 -5.26
N ARG A 479 15.93 -27.46 -4.09
CA ARG A 479 17.28 -26.96 -3.79
C ARG A 479 18.30 -27.21 -4.90
N ASP A 480 18.43 -28.46 -5.33
CA ASP A 480 19.49 -28.88 -6.25
C ASP A 480 19.07 -28.81 -7.73
N SER A 481 17.91 -28.20 -8.03
CA SER A 481 17.48 -28.00 -9.42
C SER A 481 18.28 -26.89 -10.10
N GLN A 482 18.41 -26.98 -11.43
CA GLN A 482 19.13 -25.96 -12.19
C GLN A 482 18.45 -24.59 -12.12
N ASN A 483 17.11 -24.59 -12.07
CA ASN A 483 16.25 -23.41 -11.94
C ASN A 483 15.63 -23.30 -10.55
N SER A 484 16.42 -23.50 -9.48
CA SER A 484 15.94 -23.40 -8.11
C SER A 484 15.40 -22.00 -7.80
N ALA A 485 14.32 -21.94 -7.01
CA ALA A 485 13.73 -20.69 -6.55
C ALA A 485 14.58 -19.93 -5.53
N GLY A 486 15.53 -20.60 -4.89
CA GLY A 486 16.50 -19.98 -3.99
C GLY A 486 17.92 -20.32 -4.40
N LEU A 487 18.86 -19.42 -4.15
CA LEU A 487 20.30 -19.68 -4.26
C LEU A 487 20.70 -20.80 -3.30
N TYR A 488 21.77 -21.53 -3.61
CA TYR A 488 22.13 -22.76 -2.90
C TYR A 488 22.30 -22.55 -1.38
N GLU A 489 22.88 -21.41 -1.00
CA GLU A 489 23.12 -20.98 0.36
C GLU A 489 21.88 -20.47 1.09
N GLU A 490 20.77 -20.19 0.39
CA GLU A 490 19.53 -19.68 0.99
C GLU A 490 18.67 -20.78 1.61
N TRP A 491 18.78 -22.00 1.08
CA TRP A 491 18.01 -23.14 1.57
C TRP A 491 18.36 -23.48 3.02
N GLY A 492 17.36 -23.35 3.90
CA GLY A 492 17.49 -23.59 5.34
C GLY A 492 17.97 -22.40 6.16
N LYS A 493 18.20 -21.22 5.56
CA LYS A 493 18.46 -19.98 6.31
C LYS A 493 17.21 -19.57 7.10
N VAL A 494 17.43 -19.08 8.31
CA VAL A 494 16.38 -18.48 9.15
C VAL A 494 16.09 -17.07 8.64
N VAL A 495 14.81 -16.69 8.59
CA VAL A 495 14.37 -15.33 8.29
C VAL A 495 14.46 -14.49 9.56
N ASP A 496 15.25 -13.40 9.50
CA ASP A 496 15.35 -12.42 10.58
C ASP A 496 14.43 -11.23 10.28
N TRP A 497 13.24 -11.26 10.87
CA TRP A 497 12.21 -10.24 10.66
C TRP A 497 12.60 -8.85 11.14
N ASP A 498 13.43 -8.74 12.19
CA ASP A 498 13.90 -7.45 12.71
C ASP A 498 14.83 -6.74 11.72
N VAL A 499 15.53 -7.50 10.87
CA VAL A 499 16.39 -6.96 9.82
C VAL A 499 15.56 -6.54 8.60
N ILE A 500 14.57 -7.35 8.22
CA ILE A 500 13.66 -7.05 7.09
C ILE A 500 12.90 -5.74 7.35
N ASP A 501 12.31 -5.61 8.53
CA ASP A 501 11.49 -4.44 8.88
C ASP A 501 12.28 -3.12 8.91
N LYS A 502 13.56 -3.15 9.27
CA LYS A 502 14.42 -1.96 9.31
C LYS A 502 14.68 -1.36 7.92
N HIS A 503 14.73 -2.19 6.88
CA HIS A 503 15.17 -1.77 5.54
C HIS A 503 14.03 -1.47 4.58
N ASN A 504 12.80 -1.88 4.90
CA ASN A 504 11.62 -1.52 4.10
C ASN A 504 11.10 -0.08 4.40
N LEU A 505 11.54 0.56 5.49
CA LEU A 505 11.10 1.88 6.03
C LEU A 505 9.59 1.91 6.35
N LYS A 506 9.08 2.31 7.53
CA LYS A 506 9.65 3.11 8.63
C LYS A 506 9.37 2.60 10.03
N THR A 507 10.24 3.08 10.91
CA THR A 507 10.19 3.20 12.37
C THR A 507 8.86 2.93 13.08
N GLN A 508 8.75 1.73 13.64
CA GLN A 508 8.52 1.59 15.08
C GLN A 508 9.57 0.63 15.64
N LYS A 509 10.36 1.09 16.62
CA LYS A 509 10.92 0.15 17.59
C LYS A 509 9.72 -0.43 18.33
N SER A 510 9.30 -1.64 17.98
CA SER A 510 8.57 -2.49 18.92
C SER A 510 9.38 -2.55 20.22
N ALA A 511 8.74 -2.17 21.33
CA ALA A 511 9.33 -2.34 22.65
C ALA A 511 9.49 -3.85 22.92
N ASN A 512 10.74 -4.26 23.17
CA ASN A 512 11.15 -5.54 23.78
C ASN A 512 10.61 -6.83 23.14
N SER A 513 11.30 -7.33 22.12
CA SER A 513 11.45 -8.79 21.98
C SER A 513 12.43 -9.28 23.06
N ASN A 514 11.91 -9.77 24.19
CA ASN A 514 12.74 -10.53 25.13
C ASN A 514 13.24 -11.80 24.43
N PRO A 515 14.57 -12.02 24.31
CA PRO A 515 15.10 -13.28 23.84
C PRO A 515 15.25 -14.21 25.03
N ASP A 516 14.16 -14.82 25.49
CA ASP A 516 14.25 -15.96 26.40
C ASP A 516 12.98 -16.82 26.35
N SER A 517 13.05 -17.90 25.57
CA SER A 517 12.60 -19.21 26.03
C SER A 517 13.21 -20.28 25.13
N SER A 518 14.35 -20.78 25.55
CA SER A 518 14.79 -22.12 25.24
C SER A 518 13.74 -23.11 25.77
N SER A 519 12.86 -23.60 24.90
CA SER A 519 12.27 -24.93 25.11
C SER A 519 12.09 -25.63 23.78
N SER A 520 13.00 -26.57 23.56
CA SER A 520 12.89 -27.66 22.60
C SER A 520 11.68 -28.53 22.98
N ALA A 521 10.59 -28.40 22.23
CA ALA A 521 9.54 -29.41 22.19
C ALA A 521 8.87 -29.38 20.81
N VAL A 522 9.13 -30.43 20.03
CA VAL A 522 8.40 -30.76 18.81
C VAL A 522 7.01 -31.26 19.24
N PRO A 523 5.89 -30.66 18.79
CA PRO A 523 4.59 -31.30 18.94
C PRO A 523 4.37 -32.25 17.77
N GLU A 524 4.17 -33.50 18.13
CA GLU A 524 3.74 -34.61 17.29
C GLU A 524 2.41 -34.26 16.60
N VAL A 525 2.37 -34.44 15.27
CA VAL A 525 1.16 -34.27 14.47
C VAL A 525 0.21 -35.42 14.80
N ALA A 526 -0.86 -35.12 15.54
CA ALA A 526 -1.95 -36.06 15.74
C ALA A 526 -2.79 -36.18 14.46
N THR A 527 -2.59 -37.27 13.73
CA THR A 527 -3.54 -37.79 12.74
C THR A 527 -4.84 -38.17 13.44
N VAL A 528 -5.96 -37.55 13.04
CA VAL A 528 -7.30 -38.07 13.36
C VAL A 528 -7.95 -38.48 12.05
N SER A 529 -8.22 -39.77 11.97
CA SER A 529 -8.90 -40.50 10.92
C SER A 529 -10.37 -40.10 10.79
N ASP A 530 -10.87 -40.17 9.54
CA ASP A 530 -12.29 -40.28 9.19
C ASP A 530 -13.04 -41.26 10.10
N ASP A 531 -14.18 -40.85 10.65
CA ASP A 531 -15.47 -41.49 10.38
C ASP A 531 -16.63 -40.65 10.94
N GLN A 532 -17.82 -40.86 10.39
CA GLN A 532 -19.15 -40.36 10.76
C GLN A 532 -19.68 -39.15 10.01
N SER A 533 -19.89 -39.38 8.72
CA SER A 533 -21.02 -38.80 8.00
C SER A 533 -22.33 -39.52 8.39
N LYS A 534 -23.24 -38.85 9.11
CA LYS A 534 -24.69 -39.13 9.03
C LYS A 534 -25.51 -37.86 9.24
N SER A 535 -26.07 -37.39 8.12
CA SER A 535 -27.49 -37.05 7.96
C SER A 535 -28.18 -36.34 9.14
N LEU A 536 -28.46 -35.04 9.00
CA LEU A 536 -29.76 -34.51 9.42
C LEU A 536 -30.31 -33.50 8.40
N VAL A 537 -31.53 -33.82 8.01
CA VAL A 537 -32.34 -33.30 6.92
C VAL A 537 -32.99 -31.97 7.30
N LYS A 538 -33.06 -31.08 6.32
CA LYS A 538 -33.87 -29.85 6.29
C LYS A 538 -35.28 -30.09 6.87
N LYS A 539 -35.67 -29.30 7.87
CA LYS A 539 -37.09 -28.98 8.13
C LYS A 539 -37.32 -27.50 7.94
N ASN A 540 -37.96 -27.18 6.82
CA ASN A 540 -38.71 -25.96 6.62
C ASN A 540 -39.78 -25.86 7.71
N THR A 541 -39.80 -24.74 8.44
CA THR A 541 -41.01 -24.32 9.15
C THR A 541 -41.32 -22.89 8.73
N GLN A 542 -42.48 -22.74 8.09
CA GLN A 542 -43.12 -21.48 7.77
C GLN A 542 -43.32 -20.65 9.04
N LEU A 543 -42.99 -19.36 8.99
CA LEU A 543 -43.51 -18.37 9.93
C LEU A 543 -44.42 -17.42 9.17
N ASN A 544 -45.71 -17.52 9.54
CA ASN A 544 -46.78 -16.67 9.07
C ASN A 544 -46.61 -15.24 9.56
N ALA A 545 -46.99 -14.31 8.69
CA ALA A 545 -47.16 -12.90 8.96
C ALA A 545 -48.21 -12.65 10.05
N THR A 546 -47.89 -11.74 10.97
CA THR A 546 -48.92 -10.95 11.66
C THR A 546 -48.43 -9.53 11.87
N GLN A 547 -49.22 -8.59 11.37
CA GLN A 547 -49.09 -7.14 11.53
C GLN A 547 -49.36 -6.72 12.98
N SER A 548 -48.60 -5.75 13.50
CA SER A 548 -49.13 -4.83 14.52
C SER A 548 -48.42 -3.47 14.49
N LYS A 549 -49.16 -2.52 13.90
CA LYS A 549 -49.24 -1.06 14.08
C LYS A 549 -48.31 -0.33 15.08
N LEU A 550 -47.75 0.76 14.55
CA LEU A 550 -47.30 2.00 15.22
C LEU A 550 -48.33 2.61 16.20
N PRO A 551 -47.88 3.43 17.16
CA PRO A 551 -48.61 4.63 17.58
C PRO A 551 -47.94 5.94 17.11
N LYS A 552 -48.80 6.90 16.79
CA LYS A 552 -48.52 8.30 16.41
C LYS A 552 -48.29 9.20 17.64
N ALA A 553 -47.69 10.35 17.33
CA ALA A 553 -47.37 11.50 18.17
C ALA A 553 -48.55 12.29 18.79
N GLY A 554 -48.20 13.12 19.78
CA GLY A 554 -48.85 14.36 20.23
C GLY A 554 -48.00 14.97 21.37
N ALA A 555 -47.28 16.08 21.17
CA ALA A 555 -47.71 17.51 21.28
C ALA A 555 -48.24 17.85 22.69
N LYS A 556 -47.93 18.98 23.37
CA LYS A 556 -47.14 20.19 23.13
C LYS A 556 -47.18 21.01 24.46
N ASN A 557 -46.26 21.97 24.63
CA ASN A 557 -46.40 23.25 25.38
C ASN A 557 -46.36 23.22 26.94
N ASP A 558 -45.79 24.18 27.69
CA ASP A 558 -45.30 25.54 27.38
C ASP A 558 -44.46 26.15 28.55
N VAL A 559 -43.51 27.02 28.18
CA VAL A 559 -43.21 28.39 28.72
C VAL A 559 -42.60 28.62 30.12
N ALA A 560 -41.36 29.19 30.13
CA ALA A 560 -40.95 30.53 30.66
C ALA A 560 -39.42 30.55 30.91
N ALA A 561 -38.57 31.27 30.15
CA ALA A 561 -38.22 32.71 30.28
C ALA A 561 -37.55 33.03 31.65
N VAL A 562 -36.41 33.73 31.82
CA VAL A 562 -35.78 34.77 31.00
C VAL A 562 -34.42 35.25 31.61
N ILE A 563 -33.62 35.98 30.80
CA ILE A 563 -32.56 37.00 31.11
C ILE A 563 -31.13 36.53 31.53
N LEU A 564 -30.06 36.76 30.73
CA LEU A 564 -29.31 37.98 30.30
C LEU A 564 -28.19 38.39 31.28
N GLY A 565 -26.97 38.53 30.76
CA GLY A 565 -25.83 39.07 31.53
C GLY A 565 -24.50 39.01 30.78
N ALA A 566 -24.37 39.76 29.69
CA ALA A 566 -23.07 40.26 29.24
C ALA A 566 -22.67 41.46 30.13
N VAL A 567 -21.37 41.63 30.41
CA VAL A 567 -20.60 42.89 30.36
C VAL A 567 -19.21 42.70 30.98
N SER A 568 -18.24 43.22 30.23
CA SER A 568 -16.80 43.37 30.41
C SER A 568 -16.35 44.22 31.61
N SER A 569 -15.06 44.11 31.97
CA SER A 569 -14.06 45.22 32.05
C SER A 569 -12.88 44.80 32.96
N MET A 570 -11.64 44.72 32.48
CA MET A 570 -10.63 45.77 32.18
C MET A 570 -9.84 46.31 33.39
N LEU A 571 -8.52 46.35 33.18
CA LEU A 571 -7.53 47.42 33.50
C LEU A 571 -6.58 47.35 34.72
N GLY A 572 -5.33 47.73 34.38
CA GLY A 572 -4.28 48.31 35.24
C GLY A 572 -2.98 47.49 35.18
N ALA A 573 -2.01 47.69 34.28
CA ALA A 573 -1.29 48.87 33.79
C ALA A 573 -0.50 49.66 34.86
N ILE A 574 0.67 50.17 34.41
CA ILE A 574 1.74 50.98 35.07
C ILE A 574 2.96 50.10 35.45
N GLY A 575 4.19 50.35 34.97
CA GLY A 575 4.74 51.42 34.15
C GLY A 575 6.24 51.59 34.43
N LEU A 576 6.90 52.38 33.56
CA LEU A 576 8.27 52.94 33.65
C LEU A 576 9.42 52.00 33.25
N ALA A 577 10.52 52.42 32.62
CA ALA A 577 10.95 53.53 31.77
C ALA A 577 12.48 53.40 31.69
N GLY A 578 13.11 53.81 30.59
CA GLY A 578 14.44 54.41 30.65
C GLY A 578 15.66 53.60 30.19
N ALA A 579 16.06 53.86 28.93
CA ALA A 579 17.40 54.27 28.52
C ALA A 579 18.64 53.37 28.81
N SER A 580 19.27 52.86 27.74
CA SER A 580 20.40 53.53 27.03
C SER A 580 21.38 52.55 26.36
N LYS A 581 21.78 52.92 25.12
CA LYS A 581 23.13 52.84 24.49
C LYS A 581 24.16 51.90 25.17
N ARG A 582 24.94 51.03 24.49
CA ARG A 582 25.80 51.30 23.31
C ARG A 582 26.61 50.03 22.93
N LYS A 583 26.75 49.78 21.63
CA LYS A 583 27.98 49.42 20.87
C LYS A 583 28.92 48.26 21.29
N ARG A 584 28.99 47.31 20.34
CA ARG A 584 30.13 46.86 19.49
C ARG A 584 31.32 46.07 20.08
N LYS A 585 31.69 45.10 19.23
CA LYS A 585 33.00 44.50 18.86
C LYS A 585 33.03 43.02 19.25
N ASN A 586 33.40 42.06 18.40
CA ASN A 586 33.91 42.05 17.02
C ASN A 586 33.43 40.74 16.38
#